data_AF-A0A6M3KQU2-F1
#
_entry.id   AF-A0A6M3KQU2-F1
#
_cell.length_a   1.000
_cell.length_b   1.000
_cell.length_c   1.000
_cell.angle_alpha   90.00
_cell.angle_beta   90.00
_cell.angle_gamma   90.00
#
_symmetry.space_group_name_H-M   'P 1'
#
loop_
_entity.id
_entity.type
_entity.pdbx_description
1 polymer ?
#
loop_
_entity_poly.entity_id
_entity_poly.type
_entity_poly.pdbx_seq_one_letter_code
_entity_poly.pdbx_strand_id
1 'polypeptide(L)' 'MARLFVVEGKEYPDPDPAMTVDDVRQQMAAFFPELSNAETKQENKDGNTLIRFKKRVGTKG' A
#
# COMPACT_ATOMS: atom_id res chain seq x y z
N MET A 1 -4.77 -12.54 -11.94
CA MET A 1 -4.81 -11.10 -11.61
C MET A 1 -3.86 -10.89 -10.46
N ALA A 2 -2.80 -10.11 -10.65
CA ALA A 2 -1.82 -9.84 -9.60
C ALA A 2 -2.12 -8.51 -8.92
N ARG A 3 -1.88 -8.45 -7.60
CA ARG A 3 -1.93 -7.21 -6.82
C ARG A 3 -0.52 -6.69 -6.70
N LEU A 4 -0.32 -5.39 -6.95
CA LEU A 4 0.99 -4.78 -6.82
C LEU A 4 0.91 -3.61 -5.86
N PHE A 5 1.70 -3.64 -4.79
CA PHE A 5 1.64 -2.63 -3.74
C PHE A 5 2.74 -1.61 -3.97
N VAL A 6 2.39 -0.33 -4.05
CA VAL A 6 3.34 0.76 -4.28
C VAL A 6 3.46 1.61 -3.02
N VAL A 7 4.60 1.50 -2.33
CA VAL A 7 4.95 2.29 -1.14
C VAL A 7 6.09 3.23 -1.49
N GLU A 8 5.88 4.55 -1.30
CA GLU A 8 6.89 5.57 -1.58
C GLU A 8 7.52 5.51 -3.00
N GLY A 9 6.74 5.04 -3.99
CA GLY A 9 7.23 4.88 -5.36
C GLY A 9 8.01 3.58 -5.61
N LYS A 10 8.17 2.73 -4.59
CA LYS A 10 8.68 1.37 -4.74
C LYS A 10 7.52 0.39 -4.86
N GLU A 11 7.64 -0.52 -5.83
CA GLU A 11 6.67 -1.57 -6.06
C GLU A 11 7.07 -2.82 -5.27
N TYR A 12 6.12 -3.41 -4.57
CA TYR A 12 6.25 -4.59 -3.76
C TYR A 12 5.26 -5.64 -4.29
N PRO A 13 5.72 -6.90 -4.41
CA PRO A 13 4.81 -8.00 -4.72
C PRO A 13 3.82 -8.17 -3.57
N ASP A 14 2.65 -8.69 -3.89
CA ASP A 14 1.66 -9.09 -2.92
C ASP A 14 2.24 -10.11 -1.93
N PRO A 15 2.33 -9.79 -0.62
CA PRO A 15 2.89 -10.71 0.36
C PRO A 15 1.98 -11.91 0.58
N ASP A 16 0.66 -11.71 0.54
CA ASP A 16 -0.33 -12.76 0.70
C ASP A 16 -1.65 -12.38 0.01
N PRO A 17 -2.04 -13.08 -1.08
CA PRO A 17 -3.30 -12.85 -1.80
C PRO A 17 -4.56 -12.98 -0.93
N ALA A 18 -4.49 -13.74 0.16
CA ALA A 18 -5.61 -13.95 1.09
C ALA A 18 -5.82 -12.75 2.03
N MET A 19 -4.79 -11.94 2.27
CA MET A 19 -4.88 -10.77 3.13
C MET A 19 -5.59 -9.62 2.42
N THR A 20 -6.35 -8.82 3.18
CA THR A 20 -6.94 -7.61 2.63
C THR A 20 -5.86 -6.52 2.48
N VAL A 21 -6.16 -5.52 1.64
CA VAL A 21 -5.24 -4.39 1.44
C VAL A 21 -4.90 -3.67 2.75
N ASP A 22 -5.85 -3.59 3.67
CA ASP A 22 -5.63 -2.96 4.97
C ASP A 22 -4.77 -3.83 5.89
N ASP A 23 -4.92 -5.16 5.87
CA ASP A 23 -4.06 -6.06 6.63
C ASP A 23 -2.61 -5.97 6.13
N VAL A 24 -2.42 -5.97 4.81
CA VAL A 24 -1.11 -5.77 4.19
C VAL A 24 -0.53 -4.41 4.60
N ARG A 25 -1.34 -3.34 4.58
CA ARG A 25 -0.90 -2.02 5.02
C ARG A 25 -0.46 -2.01 6.48
N GLN A 26 -1.20 -2.67 7.39
CA GLN A 26 -0.83 -2.77 8.80
C GLN A 26 0.45 -3.57 9.01
N GLN A 27 0.61 -4.68 8.29
CA GLN A 27 1.82 -5.49 8.34
C GLN A 27 3.03 -4.70 7.80
N MET A 28 2.86 -3.99 6.68
CA MET A 28 3.89 -3.09 6.17
C MET A 28 4.15 -1.92 7.14
N ALA A 29 3.14 -1.46 7.89
CA ALA A 29 3.30 -0.41 8.90
C ALA A 29 4.21 -0.81 10.07
N ALA A 30 4.40 -2.10 10.32
CA ALA A 30 5.39 -2.59 11.29
C ALA A 30 6.84 -2.26 10.85
N PHE A 31 7.08 -2.15 9.54
CA PHE A 31 8.38 -1.78 8.96
C PHE A 31 8.44 -0.31 8.53
N PHE A 32 7.29 0.24 8.11
CA PHE A 32 7.11 1.58 7.57
C PHE A 32 6.02 2.31 8.38
N PRO A 33 6.33 2.84 9.57
CA PRO A 33 5.34 3.45 10.47
C PRO A 33 4.46 4.52 9.80
N GLU A 34 4.97 5.19 8.77
CA GLU A 34 4.25 6.15 7.93
C GLU A 34 3.01 5.57 7.22
N LEU A 35 2.94 4.24 7.09
CA LEU A 35 1.81 3.54 6.50
C LEU A 35 0.63 3.35 7.46
N SER A 36 0.85 3.52 8.77
CA SER A 36 -0.21 3.35 9.78
C SER A 36 -1.40 4.30 9.53
N ASN A 37 -1.11 5.49 9.00
CA ASN A 37 -2.07 6.52 8.61
C ASN A 37 -2.02 6.85 7.11
N ALA A 38 -1.42 6.00 6.29
CA ALA A 38 -1.37 6.21 4.86
C ALA A 38 -2.75 6.02 4.22
N GLU A 39 -2.99 6.78 3.16
CA GLU A 39 -4.17 6.63 2.32
C GLU A 39 -3.89 5.55 1.28
N THR A 40 -4.85 4.63 1.12
CA THR A 40 -4.80 3.57 0.13
C THR A 40 -5.53 4.00 -1.13
N LYS A 41 -4.86 3.95 -2.29
CA LYS A 41 -5.48 4.14 -3.60
C LYS A 41 -5.39 2.87 -4.42
N GLN A 42 -6.52 2.42 -4.94
CA GLN A 42 -6.58 1.27 -5.82
C GLN A 42 -6.80 1.76 -7.25
N GLU A 43 -5.96 1.31 -8.17
CA GLU A 43 -6.04 1.59 -9.59
C GLU A 43 -5.98 0.27 -10.35
N ASN A 44 -6.84 0.08 -11.34
CA ASN A 44 -6.73 -1.05 -12.26
C ASN A 44 -5.89 -0.62 -13.46
N LYS A 45 -4.76 -1.30 -13.67
CA LYS A 45 -3.84 -1.02 -14.77
C LYS A 45 -3.50 -2.33 -15.47
N ASP A 46 -3.75 -2.38 -16.78
CA ASP A 46 -3.38 -3.50 -17.66
C ASP A 46 -3.83 -4.89 -17.14
N GLY A 47 -5.00 -4.96 -16.51
CA GLY A 47 -5.55 -6.21 -15.95
C GLY A 47 -5.03 -6.60 -14.56
N ASN A 48 -4.20 -5.76 -13.93
CA ASN A 48 -3.71 -5.91 -12.56
C ASN A 48 -4.27 -4.82 -11.65
N THR A 49 -4.34 -5.13 -10.34
CA THR A 49 -4.78 -4.18 -9.32
C THR A 49 -3.55 -3.56 -8.67
N LEU A 50 -3.29 -2.30 -9.01
CA LEU A 50 -2.24 -1.49 -8.42
C LEU A 50 -2.78 -0.84 -7.15
N ILE A 51 -2.08 -1.03 -6.04
CA ILE A 51 -2.47 -0.53 -4.73
C ILE A 51 -1.39 0.41 -4.26
N ARG A 52 -1.63 1.71 -4.34
CA ARG A 52 -0.68 2.74 -3.93
C ARG A 52 -0.97 3.20 -2.51
N PHE A 53 -0.01 3.04 -1.62
CA PHE A 53 -0.06 3.65 -0.30
C PHE A 53 0.62 5.01 -0.32
N LYS A 54 -0.14 6.06 -0.03
CA LYS A 54 0.36 7.43 0.05
C LYS A 54 0.45 7.83 1.51
N LYS A 55 1.68 8.01 2.02
CA LYS A 55 1.90 8.54 3.36
C LYS A 55 1.15 9.85 3.55
N ARG A 56 0.45 9.98 4.67
CA ARG A 56 -0.12 11.24 5.09
C ARG A 56 1.00 11.98 5.83
N VAL A 57 1.79 12.74 5.09
CA VAL A 57 2.79 13.62 5.71
C VAL A 57 1.99 14.66 6.50
N GLY A 58 1.94 14.52 7.82
CA GLY A 58 1.44 15.57 8.68
C GLY A 58 2.32 16.78 8.48
N THR A 59 1.84 17.79 7.77
CA THR A 59 2.41 19.13 7.85
C THR A 59 2.15 19.60 9.27
N LYS A 60 3.12 19.41 10.16
CA LYS A 60 3.16 20.10 11.44
C LYS A 60 3.44 21.56 11.13
N GLY A 61 2.37 22.32 10.92
CA GLY A 61 2.34 23.78 10.89
C GLY A 61 1.59 24.27 12.12
#